data_AF-A0A964DCY2-F1
#
_entry.id   AF-A0A964DCY2-F1
#
_cell.length_a   1.000
_cell.length_b   1.000
_cell.length_c   1.000
_cell.angle_alpha   90.00
_cell.angle_beta   90.00
_cell.angle_gamma   90.00
#
_symmetry.space_group_name_H-M   'P 1'
#
loop_
_entity.id
_entity.type
_entity.pdbx_description
1 polymer ?
#
loop_
_entity_poly.entity_id
_entity_poly.type
_entity_poly.pdbx_seq_one_letter_code
_entity_poly.pdbx_strand_id
1 'polypeptide(L)'
;MGCVDEMNYEILLPNSSFKECAVFIKSNFKEIYYVEAGFKIFDNYLIGVPPIPIAVDGDFIIMPYVKPCHGCFVLRIPGKEEGERLRTREQAK
;
A
#
# COMPACT_ATOMS: atom_id res chain seq x y z
N MET A 1 -7.33 -17.18 3.28
CA MET A 1 -7.95 -16.17 4.16
C MET A 1 -6.79 -15.56 4.92
N GLY A 2 -6.06 -14.64 4.28
CA GLY A 2 -4.95 -13.93 4.89
C GLY A 2 -5.44 -12.54 5.22
N CYS A 3 -5.66 -12.26 6.51
CA CYS A 3 -5.95 -10.90 6.92
C CYS A 3 -4.63 -10.13 6.95
N VAL A 4 -4.62 -8.86 6.53
CA VAL A 4 -3.43 -7.99 6.69
C VAL A 4 -2.99 -7.94 8.16
N ASP A 5 -3.94 -8.06 9.09
CA ASP A 5 -3.70 -8.16 10.53
C ASP A 5 -2.89 -9.39 10.97
N GLU A 6 -2.83 -10.45 10.17
CA GLU A 6 -2.08 -11.69 10.46
C GLU A 6 -0.67 -11.69 9.83
N MET A 7 -0.36 -10.68 9.01
CA MET A 7 0.96 -10.54 8.40
C MET A 7 1.93 -9.81 9.33
N ASN A 8 3.23 -10.05 9.14
CA ASN A 8 4.27 -9.31 9.85
C ASN A 8 4.43 -7.91 9.22
N TYR A 9 3.56 -6.96 9.60
CA TYR A 9 3.60 -5.59 9.11
C TYR A 9 4.18 -4.61 10.13
N GLU A 10 4.77 -3.54 9.62
CA GLU A 10 5.19 -2.38 10.40
C GLU A 10 4.31 -1.17 10.05
N ILE A 11 3.94 -0.37 11.04
CA ILE A 11 3.20 0.88 10.82
C ILE A 11 4.21 2.02 10.68
N LEU A 12 4.30 2.60 9.48
CA LEU A 12 5.17 3.75 9.20
C LEU A 12 4.52 5.09 9.54
N LEU A 13 3.20 5.18 9.35
CA LEU A 13 2.43 6.37 9.68
C LEU A 13 1.08 5.96 10.28
N PRO A 14 0.83 6.21 11.57
CA PRO A 14 -0.44 5.91 12.22
C PRO A 14 -1.46 7.06 12.10
N ASN A 15 -2.75 6.72 12.22
CA ASN A 15 -3.88 7.64 12.46
C ASN A 15 -3.83 8.93 11.62
N SER A 16 -3.77 8.77 10.30
CA SER A 16 -3.64 9.85 9.34
C SER A 16 -4.82 9.88 8.35
N SER A 17 -4.93 10.95 7.58
CA SER A 17 -5.88 11.07 6.47
C SER A 17 -5.36 10.36 5.21
N PHE A 18 -6.26 10.10 4.26
CA PHE A 18 -5.90 9.57 2.92
C PHE A 18 -4.84 10.43 2.22
N LYS A 19 -4.97 11.76 2.34
CA LYS A 19 -4.07 12.72 1.71
C LYS A 19 -2.68 12.65 2.35
N GLU A 20 -2.59 12.58 3.67
CA GLU A 20 -1.31 12.47 4.38
C GLU A 20 -0.61 11.16 4.08
N CYS A 21 -1.33 10.03 4.05
CA CYS A 21 -0.77 8.75 3.65
C CYS A 21 -0.21 8.80 2.22
N ALA A 22 -0.96 9.41 1.29
CA ALA A 22 -0.51 9.56 -0.08
C ALA A 22 0.74 10.45 -0.20
N VAL A 23 0.79 11.58 0.52
CA VAL A 23 1.95 12.47 0.55
C VAL A 23 3.16 11.77 1.17
N PHE A 24 2.97 11.06 2.28
CA PHE A 24 4.03 10.31 2.94
C PHE A 24 4.68 9.29 2.00
N ILE A 25 3.88 8.49 1.30
CA ILE A 25 4.39 7.51 0.35
C ILE A 25 5.15 8.19 -0.79
N LYS A 26 4.61 9.29 -1.33
CA LYS A 26 5.21 10.06 -2.44
C LYS A 26 6.55 10.71 -2.10
N SER A 27 6.72 11.15 -0.85
CA SER A 27 7.93 11.88 -0.44
C SER A 27 9.03 10.98 0.10
N ASN A 28 8.70 9.79 0.61
CA ASN A 28 9.67 8.91 1.25
C ASN A 28 10.17 7.76 0.36
N PHE A 29 9.46 7.43 -0.72
CA PHE A 29 9.80 6.30 -1.59
C PHE A 29 10.02 6.74 -3.03
N LYS A 30 10.82 5.97 -3.77
CA LYS A 30 11.19 6.27 -5.15
C LYS A 30 10.39 5.45 -6.16
N GLU A 31 10.18 4.17 -5.87
CA GLU A 31 9.47 3.24 -6.74
C GLU A 31 7.99 3.23 -6.35
N ILE A 32 7.17 4.00 -7.07
CA ILE A 32 5.76 4.24 -6.74
C ILE A 32 4.88 3.80 -7.90
N TYR A 33 3.85 3.06 -7.54
CA TYR A 33 2.80 2.54 -8.40
C TYR A 33 1.48 3.20 -8.04
N TYR A 34 0.73 3.63 -9.06
CA TYR A 34 -0.59 4.23 -8.87
C TYR A 34 -1.67 3.22 -9.24
N VAL A 35 -2.57 2.95 -8.29
CA VAL A 35 -3.68 2.03 -8.49
C VAL A 35 -5.02 2.71 -8.27
N GLU A 36 -6.07 2.11 -8.81
CA GLU A 36 -7.45 2.55 -8.59
C GLU A 36 -7.97 2.05 -7.24
N ALA A 37 -9.03 2.68 -6.74
CA ALA A 37 -9.76 2.17 -5.59
C ALA A 37 -10.36 0.78 -5.90
N GLY A 38 -10.31 -0.13 -4.94
CA GLY A 38 -10.69 -1.53 -5.17
C GLY A 38 -9.59 -2.39 -5.80
N PHE A 39 -8.36 -1.89 -5.93
CA PHE A 39 -7.23 -2.74 -6.29
C PHE A 39 -6.97 -3.80 -5.21
N LYS A 40 -6.86 -5.06 -5.64
CA LYS A 40 -6.64 -6.20 -4.74
C LYS A 40 -5.15 -6.51 -4.58
N ILE A 41 -4.66 -6.40 -3.36
CA ILE A 41 -3.27 -6.69 -2.95
C ILE A 41 -3.27 -7.38 -1.58
N PHE A 42 -2.44 -8.42 -1.41
CA PHE A 42 -2.44 -9.25 -0.19
C PHE A 42 -3.83 -9.74 0.23
N ASP A 43 -4.62 -10.18 -0.76
CA ASP A 43 -6.02 -10.57 -0.59
C ASP A 43 -6.98 -9.49 -0.05
N ASN A 44 -6.52 -8.25 0.13
CA ASN A 44 -7.31 -7.14 0.61
C ASN A 44 -7.60 -6.11 -0.50
N TYR A 45 -8.75 -5.45 -0.41
CA TYR A 45 -9.13 -4.39 -1.33
C TYR A 45 -8.68 -3.03 -0.78
N LEU A 46 -7.90 -2.29 -1.57
CA LEU A 46 -7.47 -0.96 -1.18
C LEU A 46 -8.64 0.03 -1.25
N ILE A 47 -8.83 0.72 -0.12
CA ILE A 47 -9.83 1.77 0.05
C ILE A 47 -9.08 3.10 0.12
N GLY A 48 -9.52 4.08 -0.66
CA GLY A 48 -8.92 5.41 -0.65
C GLY A 48 -9.35 6.25 -1.85
N VAL A 49 -8.76 7.44 -1.96
CA VAL A 49 -9.01 8.36 -3.06
C VAL A 49 -8.05 8.02 -4.21
N PRO A 50 -8.54 7.55 -5.37
CA PRO A 50 -7.69 7.27 -6.51
C PRO A 50 -7.12 8.56 -7.12
N PRO A 51 -5.90 8.52 -7.71
CA PRO A 51 -5.00 7.37 -7.76
C PRO A 51 -4.30 7.12 -6.42
N ILE A 52 -4.42 5.90 -5.91
CA ILE A 52 -3.85 5.48 -4.62
C ILE A 52 -2.38 5.11 -4.85
N PRO A 53 -1.42 5.78 -4.20
CA PRO A 53 -0.01 5.42 -4.32
C PRO A 53 0.32 4.21 -3.45
N ILE A 54 1.00 3.24 -4.05
CA ILE A 54 1.67 2.13 -3.38
C ILE A 54 3.15 2.25 -3.72
N ALA A 55 4.06 2.01 -2.78
CA ALA A 55 5.48 1.95 -3.08
C ALA A 55 6.05 0.54 -2.89
N VAL A 56 7.12 0.26 -3.62
CA VAL A 56 7.95 -0.93 -3.44
C VAL A 56 9.30 -0.48 -2.87
N ASP A 57 9.73 -1.07 -1.76
CA ASP A 57 11.02 -0.82 -1.13
C ASP A 57 11.75 -2.15 -0.91
N GLY A 58 12.55 -2.55 -1.90
CA GLY A 58 13.17 -3.87 -1.93
C GLY A 58 12.12 -4.98 -2.04
N ASP A 59 12.06 -5.85 -1.01
CA ASP A 59 11.09 -6.94 -0.89
C ASP A 59 9.82 -6.54 -0.10
N PHE A 60 9.65 -5.24 0.19
CA PHE A 60 8.52 -4.72 0.97
C PHE A 60 7.58 -3.91 0.10
N ILE A 61 6.29 -4.02 0.42
CA ILE A 61 5.23 -3.16 -0.09
C ILE A 61 4.87 -2.13 0.96
N ILE A 62 4.74 -0.88 0.52
CA ILE A 62 4.27 0.23 1.32
C ILE A 62 2.94 0.69 0.77
N MET A 63 1.87 0.56 1.55
CA MET A 63 0.53 0.89 1.10
C MET A 63 -0.29 1.58 2.19
N PRO A 64 -1.26 2.43 1.79
CA PRO A 64 -2.24 2.93 2.72
C PRO A 64 -3.21 1.80 3.10
N TYR A 65 -3.57 1.74 4.37
CA TYR A 65 -4.52 0.76 4.91
C TYR A 65 -5.51 1.46 5.83
N VAL A 66 -6.80 1.24 5.59
CA VAL A 66 -7.87 1.89 6.36
C VAL A 66 -8.41 0.91 7.38
N LYS A 67 -8.29 1.26 8.67
CA LYS A 67 -9.05 0.61 9.73
C LYS A 67 -10.31 1.45 10.00
N PRO A 68 -11.53 0.90 9.81
CA PRO A 68 -12.78 1.64 9.99
C PRO A 68 -12.92 2.33 11.36
N CYS A 69 -12.29 1.74 12.38
CA CYS A 69 -12.31 2.22 13.76
C CYS A 69 -11.18 3.20 14.12
N HIS A 70 -10.09 3.26 13.35
CA HIS A 70 -8.87 3.99 13.75
C HIS A 70 -8.26 4.89 12.65
N GLY A 71 -8.88 4.99 11.48
CA GLY A 71 -8.42 5.87 10.40
C GLY A 71 -7.51 5.19 9.38
N CYS A 72 -6.71 6.00 8.66
CA CYS A 72 -5.80 5.52 7.63
C CYS A 72 -4.37 5.40 8.18
N PHE A 73 -3.69 4.34 7.78
CA PHE A 73 -2.34 3.98 8.18
C PHE A 73 -1.49 3.82 6.94
N VAL A 74 -0.18 4.03 7.05
CA VAL A 74 0.79 3.53 6.06
C VAL A 74 1.48 2.32 6.64
N LEU A 75 1.32 1.18 5.96
CA LEU A 75 1.90 -0.09 6.38
C LEU A 75 3.09 -0.44 5.49
N ARG A 76 4.13 -1.03 6.07
CA ARG A 76 5.22 -1.73 5.40
C ARG A 76 5.03 -3.23 5.61
N ILE A 77 4.90 -3.98 4.53
CA ILE A 77 4.57 -5.42 4.57
C ILE A 77 5.57 -6.18 3.69
N PRO A 78 6.21 -7.26 4.18
CA PRO A 78 6.96 -8.18 3.33
C PRO A 78 6.06 -8.70 2.20
N GLY A 79 6.49 -8.51 0.95
CA GLY A 79 5.60 -8.74 -0.19
C GLY A 79 6.34 -8.79 -1.52
N LYS A 80 7.43 -9.55 -1.57
CA LYS A 80 8.26 -9.70 -2.77
C LYS A 80 7.43 -10.06 -4.01
N GLU A 81 6.52 -11.04 -3.89
CA GLU A 81 5.66 -11.49 -5.00
C GLU A 81 4.71 -10.38 -5.49
N GLU A 82 4.11 -9.62 -4.57
CA GLU A 82 3.25 -8.48 -4.93
C GLU A 82 4.05 -7.34 -5.56
N GLY A 83 5.30 -7.13 -5.13
CA GLY A 83 6.21 -6.14 -5.72
C GLY A 83 6.59 -6.50 -7.16
N GLU A 84 6.91 -7.77 -7.40
CA GLU A 84 7.15 -8.29 -8.76
C GLU A 84 5.90 -8.15 -9.63
N ARG A 85 4.72 -8.50 -9.10
CA ARG A 85 3.44 -8.34 -9.80
C ARG A 85 3.16 -6.89 -10.18
N LEU A 86 3.44 -5.93 -9.31
CA LEU A 86 3.31 -4.49 -9.60
C LEU A 86 4.28 -4.04 -10.69
N ARG A 87 5.54 -4.47 -10.63
CA ARG A 87 6.57 -4.20 -11.66
C ARG A 87 6.18 -4.75 -13.03
N THR A 88 5.67 -5.97 -13.10
CA THR A 88 5.22 -6.58 -14.36
C THR A 88 3.98 -5.88 -14.91
N ARG A 89 3.05 -5.47 -14.05
CA ARG A 89 1.82 -4.77 -14.47
C ARG A 89 2.12 -3.43 -15.15
N GLU A 90 3.05 -2.64 -14.63
CA GLU A 90 3.40 -1.37 -15.28
C GLU A 90 4.22 -1.55 -16.55
N GLN A 91 5.02 -2.61 -16.66
CA GLN A 91 5.73 -2.94 -17.92
C GLN A 91 4.79 -3.39 -19.04
N ALA A 92 3.57 -3.83 -18.70
CA ALA A 92 2.56 -4.27 -19.65
C ALA A 92 1.60 -3.15 -20.11
N LYS A 93 1.74 -1.93 -19.57
CA LYS A 93 1.06 -0.72 -20.04
C LYS A 93 1.93 0.03 -21.04
#